data_AF-A0A7C6FYE2-F1
#
_entry.id   AF-A0A7C6FYE2-F1
#
_cell.length_a   1.000
_cell.length_b   1.000
_cell.length_c   1.000
_cell.angle_alpha   90.00
_cell.angle_beta   90.00
_cell.angle_gamma   90.00
#
_symmetry.space_group_name_H-M   'P 1'
#
loop_
_entity.id
_entity.type
_entity.pdbx_description
1 polymer ?
#
loop_
_entity_poly.entity_id
_entity_poly.type
_entity_poly.pdbx_seq_one_letter_code
_entity_poly.pdbx_strand_id
1 'polypeptide(L)'
;MEKDLKNLVLGFRKHTGKTQREIAHELDVPLYIETALELGTYKKPTDRLVNKIENLTSELDYHDLIHIGRGYRIMDVLGPDFKYFLRGLEHERGVDLNELNSLPKEEFYRIIGSVNLDEFDVVNVGRKLN
;
A
#
# COMPACT_ATOMS: atom_id res chain seq x y z
N MET A 1 -10.16 -0.70 -10.92
CA MET A 1 -10.18 -1.91 -10.07
C MET A 1 -9.02 -2.84 -10.40
N GLU A 2 -8.92 -3.44 -11.59
CA GLU A 2 -7.76 -4.31 -11.95
C GLU A 2 -6.39 -3.66 -11.73
N LYS A 3 -6.26 -2.36 -12.04
CA LYS A 3 -5.01 -1.60 -11.91
C LYS A 3 -4.50 -1.50 -10.47
N ASP A 4 -5.38 -1.63 -9.48
CA ASP A 4 -5.07 -1.42 -8.07
C ASP A 4 -5.19 -2.68 -7.22
N LEU A 5 -5.47 -3.84 -7.83
CA LEU A 5 -5.59 -5.12 -7.10
C LEU A 5 -4.38 -5.41 -6.21
N LYS A 6 -3.16 -5.07 -6.68
CA LYS A 6 -1.94 -5.21 -5.89
C LYS A 6 -1.93 -4.34 -4.62
N ASN A 7 -2.53 -3.15 -4.67
CA ASN A 7 -2.66 -2.25 -3.51
C ASN A 7 -3.81 -2.74 -2.63
N LEU A 8 -4.92 -3.16 -3.22
CA LEU A 8 -6.10 -3.65 -2.51
C LEU A 8 -5.79 -4.87 -1.64
N VAL A 9 -5.19 -5.91 -2.24
CA VAL A 9 -4.87 -7.17 -1.54
C VAL A 9 -3.84 -6.92 -0.43
N LEU A 10 -2.80 -6.15 -0.73
CA LEU A 10 -1.79 -5.77 0.26
C LEU A 10 -2.40 -4.93 1.40
N GLY A 11 -3.23 -3.95 1.07
CA GLY A 11 -3.93 -3.10 2.03
C GLY A 11 -4.80 -3.91 2.96
N PHE A 12 -5.63 -4.80 2.40
CA PHE A 12 -6.48 -5.71 3.17
C PHE A 12 -5.67 -6.58 4.13
N ARG A 13 -4.59 -7.20 3.65
CA ARG A 13 -3.73 -8.03 4.49
C ARG A 13 -3.09 -7.24 5.63
N LYS A 14 -2.64 -6.02 5.36
CA LYS A 14 -2.02 -5.15 6.37
C LYS A 14 -3.01 -4.62 7.39
N HIS A 15 -4.22 -4.26 6.95
CA HIS A 15 -5.33 -3.83 7.82
C HIS A 15 -5.78 -4.96 8.76
N THR A 16 -5.96 -6.17 8.23
CA THR A 16 -6.44 -7.32 9.02
C THR A 16 -5.34 -8.03 9.82
N GLY A 17 -4.07 -7.69 9.60
CA GLY A 17 -2.93 -8.36 10.22
C GLY A 17 -2.69 -9.80 9.76
N LYS A 18 -3.40 -10.25 8.72
CA LYS A 18 -3.31 -11.62 8.19
C LYS A 18 -1.97 -11.88 7.49
N THR A 19 -1.61 -13.15 7.42
CA THR A 19 -0.50 -13.65 6.61
C THR A 19 -0.94 -13.87 5.17
N GLN A 20 0.02 -13.87 4.24
CA GLN A 20 -0.21 -14.21 2.83
C GLN A 20 -0.86 -15.59 2.65
N ARG A 21 -0.53 -16.54 3.54
CA ARG A 21 -1.12 -17.88 3.55
C ARG A 21 -2.60 -17.87 3.92
N GLU A 22 -2.99 -17.07 4.90
CA GLU A 22 -4.40 -16.92 5.28
C GLU A 22 -5.22 -16.26 4.16
N ILE A 23 -4.68 -15.20 3.53
CA ILE A 23 -5.32 -14.57 2.37
C ILE A 23 -5.46 -15.56 1.21
N ALA A 24 -4.41 -16.32 0.89
CA ALA A 24 -4.45 -17.34 -0.16
C ALA A 24 -5.51 -18.41 0.12
N HIS A 25 -5.65 -18.83 1.38
CA HIS A 25 -6.67 -19.77 1.80
C HIS A 25 -8.10 -19.20 1.65
N GLU A 26 -8.33 -17.95 2.05
CA GLU A 26 -9.63 -17.27 1.91
C GLU A 26 -10.03 -17.03 0.44
N LEU A 27 -9.04 -16.75 -0.41
CA LEU A 27 -9.24 -16.64 -1.85
C LEU A 27 -9.32 -18.01 -2.54
N ASP A 28 -9.04 -19.11 -1.83
CA ASP A 28 -8.97 -20.46 -2.39
C ASP A 28 -8.09 -20.48 -3.65
N VAL A 29 -6.85 -20.00 -3.46
CA VAL A 29 -5.77 -19.98 -4.45
C VAL A 29 -4.46 -20.47 -3.82
N PRO A 30 -3.51 -20.98 -4.63
CA PRO A 30 -2.17 -21.26 -4.14
C PRO A 30 -1.47 -19.99 -3.62
N LEU A 31 -0.60 -20.14 -2.61
CA LEU A 31 0.19 -19.03 -2.03
C LEU A 31 0.92 -18.20 -3.09
N TYR A 32 1.50 -18.84 -4.12
CA TYR A 32 2.23 -18.11 -5.16
C TYR A 32 1.33 -17.17 -5.99
N ILE A 33 0.02 -17.45 -6.09
CA ILE A 33 -0.94 -16.56 -6.74
C ILE A 33 -1.20 -15.33 -5.88
N GLU A 34 -1.40 -15.51 -4.57
CA GLU A 34 -1.53 -14.40 -3.63
C GLU A 34 -0.29 -13.51 -3.66
N THR A 35 0.91 -14.12 -3.64
CA THR A 35 2.16 -13.37 -3.74
C THR A 35 2.26 -12.61 -5.06
N ALA A 36 1.83 -13.22 -6.18
CA ALA A 36 1.83 -12.57 -7.48
C ALA A 36 0.79 -11.43 -7.59
N LEU A 37 -0.34 -11.54 -6.88
CA LEU A 37 -1.32 -10.46 -6.76
C LEU A 37 -0.70 -9.26 -6.02
N GLU A 38 -0.08 -9.48 -4.85
CA GLU A 38 0.56 -8.41 -4.08
C GLU A 38 1.76 -7.79 -4.80
N LEU A 39 2.50 -8.56 -5.60
CA LEU A 39 3.58 -8.01 -6.42
C LEU A 39 3.09 -7.32 -7.69
N GLY A 40 1.82 -7.45 -8.04
CA GLY A 40 1.27 -6.96 -9.31
C GLY A 40 1.82 -7.68 -10.54
N THR A 41 2.40 -8.87 -10.37
CA THR A 41 2.93 -9.71 -11.45
C THR A 41 1.87 -10.63 -12.04
N TYR A 42 0.73 -10.80 -11.36
CA TYR A 42 -0.42 -11.55 -11.85
C TYR A 42 -1.29 -10.71 -12.80
N LYS A 43 -0.97 -10.73 -14.09
CA LYS A 43 -1.48 -9.77 -15.09
C LYS A 43 -2.96 -9.92 -15.47
N LYS A 44 -3.55 -11.10 -15.28
CA LYS A 44 -4.91 -11.41 -15.75
C LYS A 44 -5.63 -12.33 -14.75
N PRO A 45 -6.11 -11.78 -13.62
CA PRO A 45 -6.94 -12.55 -12.72
C PRO A 45 -8.26 -12.94 -13.40
N THR A 46 -8.75 -14.13 -13.05
CA THR A 46 -10.06 -14.58 -13.52
C THR A 46 -11.17 -13.78 -12.84
N ASP A 47 -12.31 -13.58 -13.51
CA ASP A 47 -13.47 -12.91 -12.93
C ASP A 47 -13.89 -13.54 -11.59
N ARG A 48 -13.79 -14.87 -11.49
CA ARG A 48 -14.04 -15.60 -10.24
C ARG A 48 -13.14 -15.13 -9.10
N LEU A 49 -11.86 -14.92 -9.37
CA LEU A 49 -10.90 -14.44 -8.38
C LEU A 49 -11.12 -12.97 -8.04
N VAL A 50 -11.43 -12.13 -9.03
CA VAL A 50 -11.79 -10.72 -8.81
C VAL A 50 -13.00 -10.62 -7.88
N ASN A 51 -14.07 -11.37 -8.16
CA ASN A 51 -15.27 -11.39 -7.31
C ASN A 51 -14.96 -11.89 -5.89
N LYS A 52 -14.06 -12.86 -5.72
CA LYS A 52 -13.62 -13.32 -4.39
C LYS A 52 -12.89 -12.20 -3.64
N ILE A 53 -12.01 -11.46 -4.31
CA ILE A 53 -11.29 -10.32 -3.71
C ILE A 53 -12.29 -9.23 -3.32
N GLU A 54 -13.23 -8.87 -4.20
CA GLU A 54 -14.26 -7.88 -3.92
C GLU A 54 -15.09 -8.25 -2.69
N ASN A 55 -15.56 -9.50 -2.62
CA ASN A 55 -16.31 -10.00 -1.48
C ASN A 55 -15.46 -9.95 -0.19
N LEU A 56 -14.18 -10.34 -0.28
CA LEU A 56 -13.25 -10.33 0.84
C LEU A 56 -13.04 -8.92 1.41
N THR A 57 -13.08 -7.90 0.55
CA THR A 57 -12.86 -6.49 0.92
C THR A 57 -14.15 -5.68 1.08
N SER A 58 -15.33 -6.31 0.94
CA SER A 58 -16.61 -5.60 0.76
C SER A 58 -17.08 -4.78 1.97
N GLU A 59 -16.66 -5.15 3.18
CA GLU A 59 -17.03 -4.45 4.42
C GLU A 59 -16.10 -3.27 4.75
N LEU A 60 -15.07 -3.04 3.94
CA LEU A 60 -14.02 -2.06 4.18
C LEU A 60 -14.04 -0.98 3.11
N ASP A 61 -13.59 0.22 3.47
CA ASP A 61 -13.46 1.30 2.49
C ASP A 61 -12.38 0.94 1.46
N TYR A 62 -12.80 0.84 0.21
CA TYR A 62 -11.94 0.46 -0.90
C TYR A 62 -10.74 1.41 -1.04
N HIS A 63 -10.96 2.72 -0.92
CA HIS A 63 -9.91 3.71 -1.09
C HIS A 63 -8.91 3.66 0.06
N ASP A 64 -9.36 3.47 1.28
CA ASP A 64 -8.49 3.29 2.44
C ASP A 64 -7.58 2.08 2.26
N LEU A 65 -8.11 0.94 1.80
CA LEU A 65 -7.30 -0.24 1.52
C LEU A 65 -6.27 0.03 0.42
N ILE A 66 -6.65 0.70 -0.67
CA ILE A 66 -5.69 1.09 -1.71
C ILE A 66 -4.58 1.97 -1.12
N HIS A 67 -4.92 2.96 -0.32
CA HIS A 67 -3.96 3.89 0.28
C HIS A 67 -3.02 3.17 1.26
N ILE A 68 -3.55 2.33 2.16
CA ILE A 68 -2.73 1.53 3.07
C ILE A 68 -1.74 0.68 2.25
N GLY A 69 -2.23 -0.07 1.25
CA GLY A 69 -1.38 -0.92 0.42
C GLY A 69 -0.32 -0.13 -0.34
N ARG A 70 -0.67 1.05 -0.87
CA ARG A 70 0.28 1.93 -1.55
C ARG A 70 1.34 2.48 -0.59
N GLY A 71 0.95 2.89 0.62
CA GLY A 71 1.89 3.41 1.61
C GLY A 71 2.93 2.38 2.04
N TYR A 72 2.51 1.14 2.30
CA TYR A 72 3.44 0.03 2.57
C TYR A 72 4.37 -0.21 1.39
N ARG A 73 3.85 -0.17 0.16
CA ARG A 73 4.66 -0.36 -1.04
C ARG A 73 5.70 0.74 -1.25
N ILE A 74 5.35 2.01 -1.00
CA ILE A 74 6.31 3.12 -1.07
C ILE A 74 7.47 2.87 -0.10
N MET A 75 7.17 2.45 1.14
CA MET A 75 8.20 2.14 2.13
C MET A 75 9.08 0.96 1.71
N ASP A 76 8.48 -0.13 1.19
CA ASP A 76 9.23 -1.30 0.71
C ASP A 76 10.11 -0.97 -0.51
N VAL A 77 9.61 -0.14 -1.44
CA VAL A 77 10.33 0.27 -2.67
C VAL A 77 11.48 1.19 -2.36
N LEU A 78 11.27 2.18 -1.49
CA LEU A 78 12.29 3.18 -1.16
C LEU A 78 13.30 2.67 -0.12
N GLY A 79 12.90 1.76 0.76
CA GLY A 79 13.76 1.19 1.80
C GLY A 79 14.49 2.27 2.60
N PRO A 80 15.84 2.29 2.65
CA PRO A 80 16.60 3.29 3.38
C PRO A 80 16.36 4.75 2.95
N ASP A 81 15.91 4.98 1.71
CA ASP A 81 15.63 6.31 1.18
C ASP A 81 14.27 6.87 1.63
N PHE A 82 13.43 6.06 2.27
CA PHE A 82 12.12 6.47 2.75
C PHE A 82 12.18 7.68 3.71
N LYS A 83 13.26 7.83 4.47
CA LYS A 83 13.48 9.02 5.32
C LYS A 83 13.53 10.32 4.53
N TYR A 84 14.04 10.30 3.29
CA TYR A 84 14.09 11.48 2.42
C TYR A 84 12.71 11.73 1.80
N PHE A 85 11.95 10.68 1.52
CA PHE A 85 10.56 10.84 1.10
C PHE A 85 9.74 11.60 2.15
N LEU A 86 9.85 11.24 3.43
CA LEU A 86 9.15 11.95 4.51
C LEU A 86 9.54 13.43 4.57
N ARG A 87 10.84 13.74 4.51
CA ARG A 87 11.32 15.15 4.45
C ARG A 87 10.79 15.90 3.23
N GLY A 88 10.75 15.23 2.08
CA GLY A 88 10.17 15.79 0.87
C GLY A 88 8.68 16.09 1.03
N LEU A 89 7.91 15.21 1.70
CA LEU A 89 6.50 15.45 1.99
C LEU A 89 6.28 16.62 2.95
N GLU A 90 7.10 16.74 4.01
CA GLU A 90 7.07 17.87 4.92
C GLU A 90 7.22 19.20 4.16
N HIS A 91 8.17 19.25 3.24
CA HIS A 91 8.42 20.44 2.43
C HIS A 91 7.34 20.71 1.35
N GLU A 92 6.96 19.69 0.57
CA GLU A 92 6.05 19.86 -0.58
C GLU A 92 4.59 19.99 -0.17
N ARG A 93 4.20 19.38 0.96
CA ARG A 93 2.80 19.27 1.39
C ARG A 93 2.54 19.84 2.77
N GLY A 94 3.57 20.32 3.48
CA GLY A 94 3.42 20.85 4.83
C GLY A 94 3.02 19.80 5.86
N VAL A 95 3.36 18.52 5.61
CA VAL A 95 3.04 17.42 6.52
C VAL A 95 3.90 17.53 7.77
N ASP A 96 3.28 17.64 8.95
CA ASP A 96 4.01 17.58 10.23
C ASP A 96 4.50 16.15 10.47
N LEU A 97 5.83 15.95 10.43
CA LEU A 97 6.42 14.64 10.64
C LEU A 97 6.29 14.15 12.08
N ASN A 98 6.22 15.03 13.07
CA ASN A 98 6.03 14.61 14.46
C ASN A 98 4.60 14.10 14.65
N GLU A 99 3.61 14.81 14.10
CA GLU A 99 2.23 14.34 14.10
C GLU A 99 2.11 13.02 13.34
N LEU A 100 2.63 12.95 12.11
CA LEU A 100 2.59 11.74 11.29
C LEU A 100 3.22 10.54 12.01
N ASN A 101 4.41 10.70 12.62
CA ASN A 101 5.09 9.62 13.35
C ASN A 101 4.38 9.21 14.66
N SER A 102 3.50 10.06 15.21
CA SER A 102 2.71 9.74 16.40
C SER A 102 1.47 8.88 16.10
N LEU A 103 1.08 8.79 14.83
CA LEU A 103 -0.10 8.05 14.41
C LEU A 103 0.11 6.53 14.48
N PRO A 104 -0.98 5.75 14.65
CA PRO A 104 -0.93 4.32 14.47
C PRO A 104 -0.36 3.95 13.09
N LYS A 105 0.36 2.82 13.04
CA LYS A 105 1.06 2.36 11.84
C LYS A 105 0.18 2.33 10.59
N GLU A 106 -1.06 1.88 10.73
CA GLU A 106 -2.01 1.83 9.62
C GLU A 106 -2.33 3.23 9.08
N GLU A 107 -2.64 4.16 9.97
CA GLU A 107 -2.97 5.55 9.63
C GLU A 107 -1.79 6.26 8.96
N PHE A 108 -0.58 6.04 9.50
CA PHE A 108 0.67 6.50 8.90
C PHE A 108 0.79 6.09 7.42
N TYR A 109 0.61 4.80 7.12
CA TYR A 109 0.71 4.32 5.74
C TYR A 109 -0.48 4.74 4.87
N ARG A 110 -1.67 4.88 5.45
CA ARG A 110 -2.84 5.41 4.73
C ARG A 110 -2.57 6.83 4.23
N ILE A 111 -2.09 7.72 5.11
CA ILE A 111 -1.77 9.11 4.75
C ILE A 111 -0.69 9.15 3.67
N ILE A 112 0.42 8.42 3.86
CA ILE A 112 1.50 8.36 2.89
C ILE A 112 1.03 7.84 1.52
N GLY A 113 0.21 6.79 1.51
CA GLY A 113 -0.30 6.21 0.27
C GLY A 113 -1.36 7.06 -0.43
N SER A 114 -2.05 7.94 0.28
CA SER A 114 -3.00 8.90 -0.30
C SER A 114 -2.33 10.04 -1.06
N VAL A 115 -1.03 10.28 -0.83
CA VAL A 115 -0.32 11.37 -1.51
C VAL A 115 -0.18 11.03 -2.99
N ASN A 116 -0.78 11.87 -3.85
CA ASN A 116 -0.64 11.74 -5.29
C ASN A 116 0.61 12.48 -5.79
N LEU A 117 1.79 11.95 -5.45
CA LEU A 117 3.08 12.42 -5.94
C LEU A 117 3.92 11.22 -6.40
N ASP A 118 4.91 11.48 -7.26
CA ASP A 118 5.94 10.51 -7.62
C ASP A 118 6.92 10.38 -6.43
N GLU A 119 7.05 9.17 -5.90
CA GLU A 119 7.86 8.93 -4.72
C GLU A 119 9.34 9.26 -4.91
N PHE A 120 9.89 9.11 -6.12
CA PHE A 120 11.29 9.40 -6.41
C PHE A 120 11.54 10.90 -6.54
N ASP A 121 10.60 11.65 -7.12
CA ASP A 121 10.67 13.12 -7.14
C ASP A 121 10.64 13.70 -5.73
N VAL A 122 9.75 13.19 -4.87
CA VAL A 122 9.67 13.60 -3.46
C VAL A 122 10.96 13.27 -2.70
N VAL A 123 11.54 12.08 -2.93
CA VAL A 123 12.85 11.72 -2.37
C VAL A 123 13.94 12.69 -2.83
N ASN A 124 13.94 13.07 -4.11
CA ASN A 124 14.93 14.01 -4.65
C ASN A 124 14.81 15.40 -4.03
N VAL A 125 13.60 15.87 -3.72
CA VAL A 125 13.38 17.09 -2.94
C VAL A 125 13.98 16.91 -1.54
N GLY A 126 13.59 15.85 -0.82
CA GLY A 126 14.06 15.62 0.55
C GLY A 126 15.58 15.42 0.69
N ARG A 127 16.26 14.92 -0.34
CA ARG A 127 17.73 14.82 -0.39
C ARG A 127 18.41 16.18 -0.52
N LYS A 128 17.75 17.18 -1.10
CA LYS A 128 18.29 18.53 -1.31
C LYS A 128 18.12 19.45 -0.09
N LEU A 129 17.23 19.09 0.84
CA LEU A 129 16.94 19.82 2.06
C LEU A 129 17.98 19.58 3.17
N ASN A 130 19.27 19.51 2.81
CA ASN A 130 20.36 19.36 3.78
C ASN A 130 20.41 20.52 4.77
#